data_AF-A0A5A8E7Q7-F1
#
_entry.id   AF-A0A5A8E7Q7-F1
#
_cell.length_a   1.000
_cell.length_b   1.000
_cell.length_c   1.000
_cell.angle_alpha   90.00
_cell.angle_beta   90.00
_cell.angle_gamma   90.00
#
_symmetry.space_group_name_H-M   'P 1'
#
loop_
_entity.id
_entity.type
_entity.pdbx_description
1 polymer ?
#
loop_
_entity_poly.entity_id
_entity_poly.type
_entity_poly.pdbx_seq_one_letter_code
_entity_poly.pdbx_strand_id
1 'polypeptide(L)'
;MAAWDLPLEGQLSSSSAEPQTLKQVYPERPMSKHERSLFVTAGETEKLPQLKDHGYRFLTAPEVLDGRSEAVKRSMSTFTASIPELRTFRKSELIRKFRTHTYDTGSARVQVAILTERVEALQRHLSGNNHDKSSKRMLQMLVHRRRKMLSFLMESDFAGYRILIREMGLRALPFMPVRFTSTRGQTETHKALRAKHSRQKRRAGRGAKGH
;
A
#
# COMPACT_ATOMS: atom_id res chain seq x y z
N MET A 1 16.88 16.69 61.45
CA MET A 1 18.19 17.32 61.16
C MET A 1 19.27 16.32 61.51
N ALA A 2 19.80 15.59 60.52
CA ALA A 2 21.02 14.78 60.60
C ALA A 2 21.46 14.56 59.14
N ALA A 3 22.34 15.43 58.63
CA ALA A 3 23.78 15.18 58.50
C ALA A 3 24.05 14.16 57.36
N TRP A 4 24.14 14.69 56.14
CA TRP A 4 24.64 13.99 54.96
C TRP A 4 26.17 14.12 54.94
N ASP A 5 26.87 13.26 55.67
CA ASP A 5 28.32 13.10 55.55
C ASP A 5 28.62 11.82 54.76
N LEU A 6 28.87 11.99 53.46
CA LEU A 6 29.46 10.98 52.58
C LEU A 6 30.97 11.25 52.48
N PRO A 7 31.85 10.33 52.88
CA PRO A 7 33.27 10.47 52.61
C PRO A 7 33.52 10.16 51.13
N LEU A 8 33.96 11.18 50.40
CA LEU A 8 34.68 11.02 49.14
C LEU A 8 36.12 10.59 49.44
N GLU A 9 36.63 9.71 48.58
CA GLU A 9 38.01 9.20 48.49
C GLU A 9 38.32 7.93 49.29
N GLY A 10 38.33 6.81 48.57
CA GLY A 10 38.84 5.53 49.06
C GLY A 10 38.73 4.42 48.02
N GLN A 11 39.76 4.31 47.18
CA GLN A 11 40.18 3.10 46.47
C GLN A 11 39.38 2.69 45.21
N LEU A 12 39.80 3.26 44.06
CA LEU A 12 39.90 2.53 42.81
C LEU A 12 40.96 1.41 42.99
N SER A 13 40.59 0.35 43.69
CA SER A 13 41.33 -0.91 43.65
C SER A 13 40.91 -1.65 42.40
N SER A 14 41.88 -1.88 41.53
CA SER A 14 41.83 -2.78 40.39
C SER A 14 41.40 -4.19 40.82
N SER A 15 40.10 -4.42 40.87
CA SER A 15 39.53 -5.78 40.89
C SER A 15 38.94 -6.04 39.51
N SER A 16 39.65 -6.83 38.72
CA SER A 16 39.19 -7.41 37.47
C SER A 16 38.08 -8.42 37.76
N ALA A 17 36.88 -7.94 38.07
CA ALA A 17 35.69 -8.77 38.00
C ALA A 17 35.28 -8.82 36.53
N GLU A 18 35.58 -9.93 35.86
CA GLU A 18 35.02 -10.22 34.53
C GLU A 18 33.50 -10.02 34.57
N PRO A 19 32.89 -9.31 33.60
CA PRO A 19 31.45 -9.15 33.58
C PRO A 19 30.83 -10.54 33.41
N GLN A 20 30.18 -11.04 34.47
CA GLN A 20 29.46 -12.32 34.42
C GLN A 20 28.56 -12.32 33.19
N THR A 21 28.76 -13.31 32.31
CA THR A 21 27.99 -13.41 31.08
C THR A 21 26.50 -13.47 31.43
N LEU A 22 25.64 -12.78 30.68
CA LEU A 22 24.19 -12.65 30.96
C LEU A 22 23.47 -14.00 31.22
N LYS A 23 24.01 -15.09 30.65
CA LYS A 23 23.58 -16.49 30.83
C LYS A 23 23.81 -17.04 32.25
N GLN A 24 24.74 -16.46 32.98
CA GLN A 24 25.13 -16.83 34.33
C GLN A 24 24.20 -16.19 35.37
N VAL A 25 23.66 -15.00 35.04
CA VAL A 25 22.67 -14.27 35.86
C VAL A 25 21.25 -14.78 35.60
N TYR A 26 20.96 -15.27 34.40
CA TYR A 26 19.65 -15.82 34.02
C TYR A 26 19.82 -17.20 33.39
N PRO A 27 19.74 -18.30 34.17
CA PRO A 27 19.76 -19.64 33.59
C PRO A 27 18.50 -19.85 32.75
N GLU A 28 18.71 -20.33 31.51
CA GLU A 28 17.65 -20.60 30.53
C GLU A 28 16.56 -21.51 31.12
N ARG A 29 15.34 -21.00 31.29
CA ARG A 29 14.19 -21.82 31.70
C ARG A 29 13.79 -22.71 30.51
N PRO A 30 13.47 -24.00 30.73
CA PRO A 30 12.97 -24.84 29.64
C PRO A 30 11.67 -24.25 29.08
N MET A 31 11.70 -23.88 27.81
CA MET A 31 10.58 -23.19 27.15
C MET A 31 9.34 -24.09 27.03
N SER A 32 8.17 -23.47 27.15
CA SER A 32 6.84 -24.08 27.00
C SER A 32 6.61 -24.65 25.58
N LYS A 33 5.74 -25.65 25.43
CA LYS A 33 5.32 -26.17 24.10
C LYS A 33 4.78 -25.05 23.21
N HIS A 34 4.07 -24.07 23.79
CA HIS A 34 3.56 -22.93 23.06
C HIS A 34 4.68 -22.00 22.58
N GLU A 35 5.67 -21.73 23.45
CA GLU A 35 6.85 -20.92 23.09
C GLU A 35 7.66 -21.61 22.01
N ARG A 36 7.88 -22.93 22.11
CA ARG A 36 8.53 -23.73 21.05
C ARG A 36 7.78 -23.69 19.73
N SER A 37 6.45 -23.57 19.75
CA SER A 37 5.65 -23.44 18.52
C SER A 37 5.75 -22.06 17.85
N LEU A 38 6.16 -21.02 18.59
CA LEU A 38 6.48 -19.70 18.02
C LEU A 38 7.83 -19.73 17.28
N PHE A 39 8.74 -20.61 17.70
CA PHE A 39 10.00 -20.88 17.03
C PHE A 39 9.84 -22.04 16.04
N VAL A 40 9.05 -21.82 14.99
CA VAL A 40 9.02 -22.69 13.82
C VAL A 40 10.44 -22.78 13.26
N THR A 41 10.91 -24.03 13.13
CA THR A 41 12.19 -24.50 12.56
C THR A 41 13.02 -23.45 11.83
N ALA A 42 14.18 -23.13 12.42
CA ALA A 42 15.27 -22.37 11.82
C ALA A 42 15.93 -23.11 10.63
N GLY A 43 15.13 -23.51 9.63
CA GLY A 43 15.57 -24.18 8.41
C GLY A 43 15.58 -23.26 7.20
N GLU A 44 14.68 -22.28 7.14
CA GLU A 44 14.65 -21.28 6.09
C GLU A 44 14.18 -19.98 6.74
N THR A 45 15.13 -19.15 7.19
CA THR A 45 14.78 -17.74 7.34
C THR A 45 14.49 -17.25 5.93
N GLU A 46 13.23 -17.28 5.51
CA GLU A 46 12.77 -16.43 4.42
C GLU A 46 13.30 -15.04 4.77
N LYS A 47 14.38 -14.63 4.10
CA LYS A 47 14.96 -13.31 4.27
C LYS A 47 13.80 -12.36 4.05
N LEU A 48 13.34 -11.71 5.12
CA LEU A 48 12.33 -10.65 5.05
C LEU A 48 12.74 -9.77 3.87
N PRO A 49 11.84 -9.52 2.91
CA PRO A 49 12.21 -8.87 1.66
C PRO A 49 12.94 -7.58 2.01
N GLN A 50 14.23 -7.52 1.65
CA GLN A 50 15.07 -6.38 2.01
C GLN A 50 14.39 -5.14 1.46
N LEU A 51 13.86 -4.31 2.36
CA LEU A 51 13.17 -3.09 1.97
C LEU A 51 14.26 -2.21 1.36
N LYS A 52 14.21 -1.99 0.04
CA LYS A 52 15.19 -1.18 -0.67
C LYS A 52 15.41 0.12 0.09
N ASP A 53 16.66 0.44 0.44
CA ASP A 53 16.97 1.67 1.15
C ASP A 53 16.46 2.85 0.31
N HIS A 54 15.43 3.46 0.85
CA HIS A 54 14.71 4.52 0.20
C HIS A 54 15.46 5.85 0.41
N GLY A 55 16.36 5.92 1.40
CA GLY A 55 17.23 7.06 1.66
C GLY A 55 17.31 7.29 3.16
N TYR A 56 17.22 8.56 3.57
CA TYR A 56 17.26 8.96 4.97
C TYR A 56 15.88 9.40 5.48
N ARG A 57 15.65 9.23 6.77
CA ARG A 57 14.45 9.71 7.50
C ARG A 57 14.25 11.21 7.28
N PHE A 58 13.00 11.65 7.43
CA PHE A 58 12.60 13.06 7.33
C PHE A 58 12.85 13.73 5.97
N LEU A 59 12.98 12.97 4.88
CA LEU A 59 13.33 13.50 3.56
C LEU A 59 14.68 14.23 3.54
N THR A 60 15.57 13.86 4.46
CA THR A 60 16.89 14.47 4.61
C THR A 60 17.71 14.27 3.34
N ALA A 61 18.26 15.35 2.80
CA ALA A 61 19.14 15.27 1.64
C ALA A 61 20.46 14.58 2.03
N PRO A 62 21.05 13.76 1.14
CA PRO A 62 22.33 13.10 1.41
C PRO A 62 23.44 14.09 1.78
N GLU A 63 23.41 15.29 1.19
CA GLU A 63 24.33 16.40 1.47
C GLU A 63 24.39 16.79 2.96
N VAL A 64 23.28 16.66 3.70
CA VAL A 64 23.23 17.02 5.14
C VAL A 64 23.99 16.00 6.00
N LEU A 65 24.19 14.80 5.47
CA LEU A 65 24.84 13.68 6.17
C LEU A 65 26.26 13.43 5.68
N ASP A 66 26.73 14.21 4.71
CA ASP A 66 28.13 14.18 4.28
C ASP A 66 29.04 14.59 5.45
N GLY A 67 30.08 13.79 5.68
CA GLY A 67 31.01 13.95 6.82
C GLY A 67 30.48 13.45 8.17
N ARG A 68 29.25 12.90 8.27
CA ARG A 68 28.74 12.30 9.51
C ARG A 68 29.22 10.85 9.69
N SER A 69 29.25 10.39 10.94
CA SER A 69 29.65 9.01 11.26
C SER A 69 28.67 7.97 10.70
N GLU A 70 29.18 6.78 10.39
CA GLU A 70 28.37 5.68 9.84
C GLU A 70 27.23 5.26 10.78
N ALA A 71 27.42 5.40 12.10
CA ALA A 71 26.36 5.16 13.07
C ALA A 71 25.19 6.13 12.91
N VAL A 72 25.46 7.41 12.62
CA VAL A 72 24.43 8.44 12.38
C VAL A 72 23.73 8.19 11.04
N LYS A 73 24.47 7.78 10.00
CA LYS A 73 23.87 7.41 8.71
C LYS A 73 22.95 6.19 8.85
N ARG A 74 23.35 5.19 9.66
CA ARG A 74 22.53 4.00 9.97
C ARG A 74 21.29 4.36 10.78
N SER A 75 21.41 5.20 11.81
CA SER A 75 20.26 5.57 12.65
C SER A 75 19.24 6.41 11.89
N MET A 76 19.69 7.25 10.96
CA MET A 76 18.86 8.05 10.06
C MET A 76 18.39 7.28 8.82
N SER A 77 18.76 6.01 8.63
CA SER A 77 18.31 5.22 7.48
C SER A 77 16.79 4.94 7.55
N THR A 78 16.17 4.77 6.38
CA THR A 78 14.80 4.26 6.26
C THR A 78 14.60 2.87 6.87
N PHE A 79 15.67 2.12 7.10
CA PHE A 79 15.60 0.82 7.79
C PHE A 79 14.99 0.92 9.20
N THR A 80 15.24 2.02 9.92
CA THR A 80 14.71 2.25 11.28
C THR A 80 13.43 3.10 11.29
N ALA A 81 12.89 3.46 10.11
CA ALA A 81 11.78 4.37 9.99
C ALA A 81 10.44 3.73 10.37
N SER A 82 9.53 4.56 10.87
CA SER A 82 8.16 4.13 11.15
C SER A 82 7.34 3.94 9.85
N ILE A 83 6.30 3.11 9.88
CA ILE A 83 5.40 2.89 8.72
C ILE A 83 4.85 4.21 8.14
N PRO A 84 4.41 5.20 8.95
CA PRO A 84 3.99 6.50 8.44
C PRO A 84 5.09 7.30 7.74
N GLU A 85 6.33 7.23 8.23
CA GLU A 85 7.49 7.88 7.60
C GLU A 85 7.78 7.24 6.24
N LEU A 86 7.79 5.91 6.16
CA LEU A 86 7.96 5.18 4.89
C LEU A 86 6.89 5.56 3.86
N ARG A 87 5.63 5.72 4.29
CA ARG A 87 4.54 6.18 3.42
C ARG A 87 4.76 7.61 2.93
N THR A 88 5.23 8.50 3.79
CA THR A 88 5.54 9.89 3.46
C THR A 88 6.68 9.95 2.45
N PHE A 89 7.71 9.15 2.65
CA PHE A 89 8.84 9.02 1.76
C PHE A 89 8.40 8.57 0.35
N ARG A 90 7.69 7.44 0.26
CA ARG A 90 7.17 6.94 -1.03
C ARG A 90 6.26 7.93 -1.72
N LYS A 91 5.40 8.62 -0.97
CA LYS A 91 4.55 9.69 -1.52
C LYS A 91 5.41 10.79 -2.15
N SER A 92 6.49 11.22 -1.48
CA SER A 92 7.40 12.24 -2.00
C SER A 92 8.13 11.81 -3.27
N GLU A 93 8.57 10.55 -3.35
CA GLU A 93 9.19 10.00 -4.56
C GLU A 93 8.23 10.00 -5.75
N LEU A 94 6.98 9.56 -5.51
CA LEU A 94 5.95 9.57 -6.55
C LEU A 94 5.64 10.99 -7.03
N ILE A 95 5.57 11.97 -6.11
CA ILE A 95 5.42 13.37 -6.48
C ILE A 95 6.60 13.82 -7.35
N ARG A 96 7.85 13.55 -6.93
CA ARG A 96 9.06 13.94 -7.69
C ARG A 96 9.11 13.33 -9.09
N LYS A 97 8.64 12.09 -9.27
CA LYS A 97 8.63 11.38 -10.55
C LYS A 97 7.53 11.87 -11.50
N PHE A 98 6.33 12.07 -10.99
CA PHE A 98 5.14 12.33 -11.82
C PHE A 98 4.70 13.80 -11.87
N ARG A 99 5.40 14.70 -11.16
CA ARG A 99 5.15 16.16 -11.21
C ARG A 99 5.36 16.72 -12.61
N THR A 100 4.51 17.64 -13.01
CA THR A 100 4.65 18.34 -14.31
C THR A 100 5.58 19.54 -14.20
N HIS A 101 5.54 20.23 -13.06
CA HIS A 101 6.43 21.34 -12.71
C HIS A 101 7.02 21.14 -11.31
N THR A 102 8.05 21.90 -10.95
CA THR A 102 8.81 21.73 -9.70
C THR A 102 7.93 21.75 -8.45
N TYR A 103 6.92 22.63 -8.43
CA TYR A 103 5.96 22.82 -7.33
C TYR A 103 4.64 22.04 -7.47
N ASP A 104 4.54 21.12 -8.44
CA ASP A 104 3.31 20.37 -8.67
C ASP A 104 3.16 19.27 -7.62
N THR A 105 2.15 19.42 -6.76
CA THR A 105 1.83 18.45 -5.70
C THR A 105 0.46 17.81 -5.92
N GLY A 106 -0.33 18.31 -6.88
CA GLY A 106 -1.76 18.10 -6.93
C GLY A 106 -2.30 17.76 -8.31
N SER A 107 -1.49 17.74 -9.36
CA SER A 107 -1.96 17.37 -10.70
C SER A 107 -2.58 15.98 -10.73
N ALA A 108 -3.49 15.79 -11.69
CA ALA A 108 -4.15 14.51 -11.90
C ALA A 108 -3.14 13.37 -12.10
N ARG A 109 -1.99 13.64 -12.74
CA ARG A 109 -0.89 12.68 -12.94
C ARG A 109 -0.29 12.21 -11.61
N VAL A 110 0.11 13.14 -10.75
CA VAL A 110 0.63 12.87 -9.41
C VAL A 110 -0.41 12.15 -8.55
N GLN A 111 -1.67 12.59 -8.57
CA GLN A 111 -2.73 11.95 -7.79
C GLN A 111 -2.97 10.50 -8.21
N VAL A 112 -2.96 10.20 -9.52
CA VAL A 112 -3.11 8.83 -10.02
C VAL A 112 -1.96 7.95 -9.53
N ALA A 113 -0.72 8.46 -9.52
CA ALA A 113 0.42 7.73 -8.99
C ALA A 113 0.28 7.38 -7.51
N ILE A 114 -0.11 8.36 -6.69
CA ILE A 114 -0.35 8.15 -5.25
C ILE A 114 -1.49 7.15 -5.01
N LEU A 115 -2.58 7.24 -5.78
CA LEU A 115 -3.70 6.32 -5.67
C LEU A 115 -3.32 4.89 -6.07
N THR A 116 -2.49 4.73 -7.09
CA THR A 116 -2.01 3.41 -7.54
C THR A 116 -1.21 2.70 -6.45
N GLU A 117 -0.23 3.38 -5.83
CA GLU A 117 0.53 2.76 -4.74
C GLU A 117 -0.42 2.30 -3.62
N ARG A 118 -1.33 3.18 -3.19
CA ARG A 118 -2.29 2.84 -2.11
C ARG A 118 -3.17 1.65 -2.46
N VAL A 119 -3.61 1.55 -3.71
CA VAL A 119 -4.38 0.41 -4.22
C VAL A 119 -3.57 -0.87 -4.13
N GLU A 120 -2.31 -0.86 -4.56
CA GLU A 120 -1.41 -2.03 -4.48
C GLU A 120 -1.09 -2.42 -3.03
N ALA A 121 -0.86 -1.44 -2.15
CA ALA A 121 -0.63 -1.68 -0.74
C ALA A 121 -1.85 -2.31 -0.06
N LEU A 122 -3.06 -1.83 -0.38
CA LEU A 122 -4.31 -2.40 0.15
C LEU A 122 -4.62 -3.78 -0.43
N GLN A 123 -4.32 -4.00 -1.71
CA GLN A 123 -4.45 -5.32 -2.31
C GLN A 123 -3.56 -6.34 -1.59
N ARG A 124 -2.29 -6.01 -1.36
CA ARG A 124 -1.36 -6.87 -0.58
C ARG A 124 -1.87 -7.15 0.84
N HIS A 125 -2.39 -6.12 1.52
CA HIS A 125 -2.97 -6.29 2.86
C HIS A 125 -4.19 -7.23 2.85
N LEU A 126 -5.09 -7.05 1.88
CA LEU A 126 -6.31 -7.84 1.76
C LEU A 126 -6.06 -9.29 1.33
N SER A 127 -4.95 -9.58 0.64
CA SER A 127 -4.55 -10.95 0.30
C SER A 127 -4.38 -11.84 1.54
N GLY A 128 -3.86 -11.28 2.65
CA GLY A 128 -3.80 -11.96 3.94
C GLY A 128 -5.07 -11.81 4.78
N ASN A 129 -5.82 -10.71 4.59
CA ASN A 129 -6.96 -10.33 5.44
C ASN A 129 -8.29 -10.32 4.68
N ASN A 130 -8.73 -11.49 4.25
CA ASN A 130 -9.93 -11.65 3.44
C ASN A 130 -11.24 -11.24 4.12
N HIS A 131 -11.29 -11.13 5.44
CA HIS A 131 -12.52 -10.78 6.17
C HIS A 131 -12.66 -9.28 6.48
N ASP A 132 -11.64 -8.45 6.18
CA ASP A 132 -11.73 -7.00 6.41
C ASP A 132 -12.60 -6.30 5.36
N LYS A 133 -13.88 -6.15 5.69
CA LYS A 133 -14.87 -5.45 4.84
C LYS A 133 -14.59 -3.96 4.71
N SER A 134 -14.00 -3.34 5.72
CA SER A 134 -13.72 -1.90 5.73
C SER A 134 -12.62 -1.54 4.74
N SER A 135 -11.52 -2.31 4.75
CA SER A 135 -10.42 -2.15 3.80
C SER A 135 -10.83 -2.49 2.38
N LYS A 136 -11.71 -3.48 2.16
CA LYS A 136 -12.29 -3.77 0.84
C LYS A 136 -13.09 -2.59 0.30
N ARG A 137 -13.93 -1.97 1.13
CA ARG A 137 -14.70 -0.77 0.75
C ARG A 137 -13.75 0.38 0.37
N MET A 138 -12.73 0.61 1.19
CA MET A 138 -11.73 1.64 0.91
C MET A 138 -10.98 1.37 -0.41
N LEU A 139 -10.58 0.11 -0.67
CA LEU A 139 -9.97 -0.28 -1.93
C LEU A 139 -10.86 0.05 -3.13
N GLN A 140 -12.15 -0.33 -3.08
CA GLN A 140 -13.11 -0.03 -4.14
C GLN A 140 -13.26 1.48 -4.38
N MET A 141 -13.34 2.28 -3.32
CA MET A 141 -13.41 3.74 -3.42
C MET A 141 -12.16 4.33 -4.09
N LEU A 142 -10.97 3.85 -3.72
CA LEU A 142 -9.71 4.32 -4.30
C LEU A 142 -9.58 3.94 -5.78
N VAL A 143 -9.97 2.72 -6.16
CA VAL A 143 -9.99 2.28 -7.56
C VAL A 143 -10.95 3.16 -8.39
N HIS A 144 -12.13 3.46 -7.86
CA HIS A 144 -13.10 4.34 -8.53
C HIS A 144 -12.55 5.77 -8.69
N ARG A 145 -11.96 6.33 -7.63
CA ARG A 145 -11.33 7.66 -7.69
C ARG A 145 -10.20 7.69 -8.71
N ARG A 146 -9.35 6.66 -8.74
CA ARG A 146 -8.27 6.52 -9.73
C ARG A 146 -8.82 6.47 -11.16
N ARG A 147 -9.89 5.69 -11.38
CA ARG A 147 -10.55 5.59 -12.69
C ARG A 147 -11.08 6.93 -13.16
N LYS A 148 -11.77 7.69 -12.30
CA LYS A 148 -12.25 9.04 -12.64
C LYS A 148 -11.10 9.97 -13.05
N MET A 149 -10.00 9.93 -12.30
CA MET A 149 -8.83 10.78 -12.57
C MET A 149 -8.12 10.40 -13.88
N LEU A 150 -8.07 9.10 -14.21
CA LEU A 150 -7.58 8.61 -15.49
C LEU A 150 -8.48 9.03 -16.65
N SER A 151 -9.81 8.99 -16.49
CA SER A 151 -10.75 9.49 -17.49
C SER A 151 -10.56 10.99 -17.73
N PHE A 152 -10.41 11.77 -16.65
CA PHE A 152 -10.11 13.20 -16.76
C PHE A 152 -8.78 13.47 -17.48
N LEU A 153 -7.72 12.73 -17.16
CA LEU A 153 -6.43 12.85 -17.86
C LEU A 153 -6.54 12.49 -19.34
N MET A 154 -7.33 11.47 -19.68
CA MET A 154 -7.53 11.06 -21.07
C MET A 154 -8.20 12.17 -21.90
N GLU A 155 -9.12 12.94 -21.29
CA GLU A 155 -9.82 14.06 -21.94
C GLU A 155 -8.97 15.34 -21.97
N SER A 156 -8.16 15.60 -20.95
CA SER A 156 -7.39 16.85 -20.81
C SER A 156 -5.97 16.80 -21.37
N ASP A 157 -5.23 15.72 -21.13
CA ASP A 157 -3.84 15.50 -21.56
C ASP A 157 -3.61 14.04 -21.95
N PHE A 158 -3.92 13.73 -23.22
CA PHE A 158 -3.78 12.38 -23.75
C PHE A 158 -2.33 11.89 -23.79
N ALA A 159 -1.36 12.78 -24.01
CA ALA A 159 0.06 12.43 -24.03
C ALA A 159 0.52 12.00 -22.63
N GLY A 160 0.18 12.78 -21.60
CA GLY A 160 0.45 12.45 -20.21
C GLY A 160 -0.24 11.17 -19.74
N TYR A 161 -1.48 10.95 -20.17
CA TYR A 161 -2.22 9.72 -19.91
C TYR A 161 -1.47 8.48 -20.42
N ARG A 162 -0.98 8.51 -21.67
CA ARG A 162 -0.24 7.39 -22.29
C ARG A 162 1.07 7.09 -21.58
N ILE A 163 1.84 8.12 -21.24
CA ILE A 163 3.11 7.97 -20.51
C ILE A 163 2.85 7.34 -19.14
N LEU A 164 1.89 7.90 -18.40
CA LEU A 164 1.56 7.43 -17.06
C LEU A 164 1.09 5.96 -17.03
N ILE A 165 0.28 5.55 -18.02
CA ILE A 165 -0.16 4.16 -18.13
C ILE A 165 1.02 3.21 -18.37
N ARG A 166 1.95 3.60 -19.25
CA ARG A 166 3.14 2.80 -19.57
C ARG A 166 4.04 2.68 -18.34
N GLU A 167 4.31 3.78 -17.65
CA GLU A 167 5.21 3.80 -16.49
C GLU A 167 4.67 3.00 -15.31
N MET A 168 3.36 3.04 -15.06
CA MET A 168 2.74 2.34 -13.94
C MET A 168 2.14 0.98 -14.29
N GLY A 169 2.26 0.51 -15.53
CA GLY A 169 1.70 -0.77 -15.97
C GLY A 169 0.18 -0.87 -15.78
N LEU A 170 -0.54 0.26 -15.81
CA LEU A 170 -1.98 0.27 -15.60
C LEU A 170 -2.71 -0.22 -16.84
N ARG A 171 -3.79 -0.97 -16.67
CA ARG A 171 -4.66 -1.32 -17.80
C ARG A 171 -5.34 -0.06 -18.33
N ALA A 172 -5.24 0.15 -19.63
CA ALA A 172 -5.97 1.21 -20.31
C ALA A 172 -7.47 1.06 -20.05
N LEU A 173 -8.15 2.18 -19.80
CA LEU A 173 -9.59 2.13 -19.61
C LEU A 173 -10.22 1.79 -20.97
N PRO A 174 -11.15 0.81 -21.03
CA PRO A 174 -11.92 0.62 -22.24
C PRO A 174 -12.62 1.94 -22.55
N PHE A 175 -12.53 2.39 -23.79
CA PHE A 175 -13.23 3.57 -24.30
C PHE A 175 -14.73 3.28 -24.27
N MET A 176 -15.32 3.35 -23.09
CA MET A 176 -16.75 3.36 -22.89
C MET A 176 -17.04 4.41 -21.81
N PRO A 177 -17.84 5.44 -22.10
CA PRO A 177 -18.38 6.28 -21.05
C PRO A 177 -19.11 5.36 -20.10
N VAL A 178 -18.84 5.48 -18.79
CA VAL A 178 -19.52 4.71 -17.76
C VAL A 178 -20.95 5.24 -17.64
N ARG A 179 -21.76 5.06 -18.68
CA ARG A 179 -23.19 4.88 -18.49
C ARG A 179 -23.28 3.52 -17.84
N PHE A 180 -23.68 3.47 -16.58
CA PHE A 180 -24.26 2.26 -16.02
C PHE A 180 -25.49 1.95 -16.88
N THR A 181 -25.31 1.36 -18.06
CA THR A 181 -26.39 0.67 -18.73
C THR A 181 -26.66 -0.50 -17.79
N SER A 182 -27.70 -0.37 -16.98
CA SER A 182 -28.20 -1.48 -16.20
C SER A 182 -28.47 -2.63 -17.16
N THR A 183 -27.54 -3.56 -17.27
CA THR A 183 -27.79 -4.90 -17.81
C THR A 183 -28.38 -5.79 -16.73
N ARG A 184 -28.78 -5.24 -15.57
CA ARG A 184 -29.67 -5.92 -14.63
C ARG A 184 -31.09 -5.82 -15.16
N GLY A 185 -31.45 -6.78 -16.02
CA GLY A 185 -32.84 -7.23 -16.15
C GLY A 185 -33.55 -7.05 -17.49
N GLN A 186 -32.89 -6.75 -18.62
CA GLN A 186 -33.61 -6.48 -19.88
C GLN A 186 -33.25 -7.31 -21.12
N THR A 187 -32.26 -8.21 -21.11
CA THR A 187 -31.81 -8.83 -22.38
C THR A 187 -32.52 -10.13 -22.75
N GLU A 188 -32.92 -10.96 -21.80
CA GLU A 188 -33.53 -12.27 -22.11
C GLU A 188 -35.07 -12.23 -22.03
N THR A 189 -35.64 -11.76 -20.91
CA THR A 189 -37.09 -11.83 -20.66
C THR A 189 -37.89 -10.81 -21.48
N HIS A 190 -37.43 -9.56 -21.55
CA HIS A 190 -38.15 -8.48 -22.23
C HIS A 190 -38.10 -8.62 -23.76
N LYS A 191 -36.97 -9.09 -24.30
CA LYS A 191 -36.79 -9.42 -25.73
C LYS A 191 -37.65 -10.63 -26.12
N ALA A 192 -37.71 -11.66 -25.27
CA ALA A 192 -38.57 -12.83 -25.45
C ALA A 192 -40.07 -12.48 -25.33
N LEU A 193 -40.47 -11.60 -24.41
CA LEU A 193 -41.85 -11.12 -24.27
C LEU A 193 -42.30 -10.32 -25.49
N ARG A 194 -41.47 -9.41 -26.00
CA ARG A 194 -41.72 -8.70 -27.26
C ARG A 194 -41.86 -9.67 -28.44
N ALA A 195 -41.00 -10.68 -28.53
CA ALA A 195 -41.09 -11.71 -29.56
C ALA A 195 -42.40 -12.53 -29.47
N LYS A 196 -42.83 -12.91 -28.26
CA LYS A 196 -44.11 -13.61 -28.03
C LYS A 196 -45.31 -12.76 -28.42
N HIS A 197 -45.38 -11.50 -27.98
CA HIS A 197 -46.47 -10.59 -28.39
C HIS A 197 -46.50 -10.35 -29.90
N SER A 198 -45.34 -10.22 -30.55
CA SER A 198 -45.27 -10.08 -32.01
C SER A 198 -45.79 -11.33 -32.75
N ARG A 199 -45.51 -12.54 -32.25
CA ARG A 199 -46.01 -13.80 -32.82
C ARG A 199 -47.52 -13.96 -32.63
N GLN A 200 -48.04 -13.58 -31.47
CA GLN A 200 -49.48 -13.63 -31.17
C GLN A 200 -50.27 -12.66 -32.05
N LYS A 201 -49.76 -11.45 -32.29
CA LYS A 201 -50.37 -10.46 -33.19
C LYS A 201 -50.38 -10.93 -34.66
N ARG A 202 -49.32 -11.62 -35.11
CA ARG A 202 -49.25 -12.24 -36.46
C ARG A 202 -50.20 -13.43 -36.63
N ARG A 203 -50.46 -14.20 -35.57
CA ARG A 203 -51.46 -15.28 -35.57
C ARG A 203 -52.89 -14.73 -35.62
N ALA A 204 -53.21 -13.73 -34.80
CA ALA A 204 -54.52 -13.07 -34.81
C ALA A 204 -54.82 -12.39 -36.15
N GLY A 205 -53.83 -11.75 -36.79
CA GLY A 205 -54.01 -11.11 -38.10
C GLY A 205 -54.11 -12.07 -39.29
N ARG A 206 -53.72 -13.35 -39.15
CA ARG A 206 -53.88 -14.36 -40.21
C ARG A 206 -55.26 -15.04 -40.20
N GLY A 207 -55.93 -15.09 -39.05
CA GLY A 207 -57.29 -15.64 -38.93
C GLY A 207 -58.39 -14.70 -39.46
N ALA A 208 -58.11 -13.40 -39.59
CA ALA A 208 -59.09 -12.40 -40.04
C ALA A 208 -59.09 -12.15 -41.57
N LYS A 209 -58.24 -12.85 -42.34
CA LYS A 209 -58.13 -12.70 -43.81
C LYS A 209 -58.56 -13.94 -44.60
N GLY A 210 -59.21 -14.90 -43.93
CA GLY A 210 -59.67 -16.15 -44.53
C GLY A 210 -61.14 -16.41 -44.20
N HIS A 211 -62.01 -15.46 -44.55
CA HIS A 211 -63.45 -15.65 -44.77
C HIS A 211 -63.93 -14.57 -45.72
#